data_AF-A0A7R9Y3U7-F1
#
_entry.id   AF-A0A7R9Y3U7-F1
#
_cell.length_a   1.000
_cell.length_b   1.000
_cell.length_c   1.000
_cell.angle_alpha   90.00
_cell.angle_beta   90.00
_cell.angle_gamma   90.00
#
_symmetry.space_group_name_H-M   'P 1'
#
loop_
_entity.id
_entity.type
_entity.pdbx_description
1 polymer ?
#
loop_
_entity_poly.entity_id
_entity_poly.type
_entity_poly.pdbx_seq_one_letter_code
_entity_poly.pdbx_strand_id
1 'polypeptide(L)'
;TSTSTSTSTSTPAAIASATEDAEMDKKAACERVPSTLSEIKNHPLWVLERFLPANQVVYPRDQVKGFIQGEFVFPRSRVQTLRSADRWKAERRRTVKPDELTKPVTKIHSRRARAAIAARDAARRRAAAAATAAASGVNA
;
A
#
# COMPACT_ATOMS: atom_id res chain seq x y z
N THR A 1 26.13 37.07 -41.36
CA THR A 1 24.85 36.34 -41.12
C THR A 1 25.13 34.88 -41.31
N SER A 2 25.36 34.15 -40.22
CA SER A 2 25.66 32.70 -40.26
C SER A 2 24.43 31.96 -39.78
N THR A 3 23.76 31.26 -40.69
CA THR A 3 22.53 30.51 -40.40
C THR A 3 22.92 29.09 -40.01
N SER A 4 22.77 28.76 -38.73
CA SER A 4 22.95 27.40 -38.21
C SER A 4 21.64 26.63 -38.38
N THR A 5 21.53 25.78 -39.40
CA THR A 5 20.46 24.78 -39.51
C THR A 5 20.86 23.52 -38.77
N SER A 6 20.27 23.31 -37.59
CA SER A 6 20.34 22.06 -36.83
C SER A 6 19.30 21.07 -37.37
N THR A 7 19.76 20.11 -38.18
CA THR A 7 18.97 18.95 -38.60
C THR A 7 18.98 17.90 -37.49
N SER A 8 17.82 17.64 -36.89
CA SER A 8 17.58 16.56 -35.95
C SER A 8 17.48 15.22 -36.69
N THR A 9 18.58 14.47 -36.78
CA THR A 9 18.57 13.10 -37.31
C THR A 9 18.10 12.15 -36.20
N SER A 10 16.80 11.88 -36.11
CA SER A 10 16.30 10.78 -35.27
C SER A 10 16.52 9.45 -36.01
N THR A 11 17.40 8.61 -35.48
CA THR A 11 17.79 7.31 -36.03
C THR A 11 16.57 6.38 -36.16
N PRO A 12 16.37 5.64 -37.27
CA PRO A 12 15.23 4.76 -37.47
C PRO A 12 15.10 3.64 -36.42
N ALA A 13 16.21 3.20 -35.82
CA ALA A 13 16.21 2.26 -34.70
C ALA A 13 15.44 2.78 -33.47
N ALA A 14 15.46 4.09 -33.22
CA ALA A 14 14.74 4.70 -32.10
C ALA A 14 13.22 4.75 -32.33
N ILE A 15 12.78 4.77 -33.60
CA ILE A 15 11.35 4.74 -33.95
C ILE A 15 10.81 3.31 -33.81
N ALA A 16 11.58 2.31 -34.23
CA ALA A 16 11.25 0.90 -34.02
C ALA A 16 11.15 0.56 -32.53
N SER A 17 12.15 0.95 -31.72
CA SER A 17 12.12 0.70 -30.27
C SER A 17 10.92 1.37 -29.58
N ALA A 18 10.59 2.61 -29.95
CA ALA A 18 9.43 3.31 -29.37
C ALA A 18 8.09 2.63 -29.72
N THR A 19 8.00 1.99 -30.89
CA THR A 19 6.80 1.27 -31.31
C THR A 19 6.66 -0.07 -30.55
N GLU A 20 7.77 -0.78 -30.37
CA GLU A 20 7.82 -2.02 -29.57
C GLU A 20 7.50 -1.76 -28.09
N ASP A 21 8.04 -0.69 -27.50
CA ASP A 21 7.73 -0.27 -26.13
C ASP A 21 6.22 0.02 -25.96
N ALA A 22 5.63 0.74 -26.91
CA ALA A 22 4.20 1.04 -26.89
C ALA A 22 3.32 -0.21 -27.02
N GLU A 23 3.76 -1.23 -27.77
CA GLU A 23 3.07 -2.52 -27.84
C GLU A 23 3.22 -3.34 -26.55
N MET A 24 4.39 -3.30 -25.91
CA MET A 24 4.62 -3.93 -24.61
C MET A 24 3.74 -3.31 -23.53
N ASP A 25 3.67 -1.98 -23.47
CA ASP A 25 2.85 -1.26 -22.49
C ASP A 25 1.36 -1.59 -22.64
N LYS A 26 0.86 -1.68 -23.87
CA LYS A 26 -0.52 -2.09 -24.17
C LYS A 26 -0.81 -3.51 -23.68
N LYS A 27 0.12 -4.44 -23.91
CA LYS A 27 -0.02 -5.84 -23.45
C LYS A 27 -0.01 -5.92 -21.92
N ALA A 28 0.85 -5.14 -21.24
CA ALA A 28 0.90 -5.07 -19.79
C ALA A 28 -0.37 -4.47 -19.17
N ALA A 29 -0.96 -3.45 -19.80
CA ALA A 29 -2.19 -2.82 -19.32
C ALA A 29 -3.43 -3.73 -19.43
N CYS A 30 -3.44 -4.64 -20.41
CA CYS A 30 -4.53 -5.58 -20.65
C CYS A 30 -4.35 -6.92 -19.93
N GLU A 31 -3.29 -7.08 -19.12
CA GLU A 31 -3.08 -8.31 -18.37
C GLU A 31 -4.23 -8.54 -17.37
N ARG A 32 -4.80 -9.74 -17.41
CA ARG A 32 -5.88 -10.14 -16.52
C ARG A 32 -5.42 -10.01 -15.06
N VAL A 33 -6.35 -9.71 -14.15
CA VAL A 33 -6.05 -9.68 -12.72
C VAL A 33 -5.54 -11.07 -12.31
N PRO A 34 -4.35 -11.17 -11.70
CA PRO A 34 -3.78 -12.46 -11.31
C PRO A 34 -4.70 -13.14 -10.31
N SER A 35 -4.90 -14.45 -10.46
CA SER A 35 -5.82 -15.22 -9.60
C SER A 35 -5.14 -15.73 -8.32
N THR A 36 -3.81 -15.75 -8.30
CA THR A 36 -3.02 -16.38 -7.23
C THR A 36 -2.34 -15.35 -6.34
N LEU A 37 -2.30 -15.63 -5.03
CA LEU A 37 -1.68 -14.74 -4.03
C LEU A 37 -0.16 -14.54 -4.21
N SER A 38 0.56 -15.55 -4.70
CA SER A 38 2.01 -15.48 -4.91
C SER A 38 2.35 -14.51 -6.04
N GLU A 39 1.53 -14.48 -7.08
CA GLU A 39 1.69 -13.65 -8.27
C GLU A 39 1.43 -12.18 -7.95
N ILE A 40 0.36 -11.90 -7.19
CA ILE A 40 -0.01 -10.52 -6.86
C ILE A 40 0.97 -9.82 -5.91
N LYS A 41 1.76 -10.56 -5.13
CA LYS A 41 2.72 -10.00 -4.18
C LYS A 41 3.76 -9.09 -4.85
N ASN A 42 4.30 -9.54 -5.99
CA ASN A 42 5.33 -8.83 -6.75
C ASN A 42 4.76 -8.18 -8.03
N HIS A 43 3.44 -8.02 -8.12
CA HIS A 43 2.80 -7.48 -9.31
C HIS A 43 2.96 -5.95 -9.41
N PRO A 44 3.29 -5.40 -10.59
CA PRO A 44 3.51 -3.97 -10.76
C PRO A 44 2.21 -3.15 -10.70
N LEU A 45 1.10 -3.68 -11.22
CA LEU A 45 -0.18 -2.95 -11.31
C LEU A 45 -1.12 -3.16 -10.11
N TRP A 46 -1.02 -4.30 -9.43
CA TRP A 46 -2.06 -4.78 -8.50
C TRP A 46 -1.45 -5.09 -7.14
N VAL A 47 -2.24 -4.93 -6.10
CA VAL A 47 -1.80 -5.20 -4.73
C VAL A 47 -2.99 -5.53 -3.82
N LEU A 48 -2.73 -6.33 -2.79
CA LEU A 48 -3.68 -6.57 -1.69
C LEU A 48 -3.22 -5.80 -0.46
N GLU A 49 -4.19 -5.38 0.34
CA GLU A 49 -3.95 -4.64 1.59
C GLU A 49 -3.04 -5.40 2.56
N ARG A 50 -3.11 -6.74 2.62
CA ARG A 50 -2.26 -7.57 3.48
C ARG A 50 -0.77 -7.51 3.12
N PHE A 51 -0.44 -7.27 1.85
CA PHE A 51 0.95 -7.20 1.38
C PHE A 51 1.52 -5.78 1.43
N LEU A 52 0.72 -4.76 1.77
CA LEU A 52 1.22 -3.41 1.95
C LEU A 52 2.08 -3.35 3.23
N PRO A 53 3.22 -2.64 3.19
CA PRO A 53 3.94 -2.32 4.40
C PRO A 53 3.11 -1.35 5.26
N ALA A 54 3.34 -1.34 6.58
CA ALA A 54 2.54 -0.56 7.54
C ALA A 54 2.57 0.97 7.31
N ASN A 55 3.57 1.47 6.58
CA ASN A 55 3.68 2.87 6.18
C ASN A 55 3.07 3.15 4.81
N GLN A 56 2.26 2.23 4.26
CA GLN A 56 1.50 2.43 3.04
C GLN A 56 0.03 2.15 3.29
N VAL A 57 -0.83 2.83 2.56
CA VAL A 57 -2.28 2.66 2.64
C VAL A 57 -2.90 2.88 1.28
N VAL A 58 -4.03 2.22 1.01
CA VAL A 58 -4.84 2.51 -0.17
C VAL A 58 -5.78 3.68 0.12
N TYR A 59 -5.68 4.75 -0.68
CA TYR A 59 -6.57 5.90 -0.57
C TYR A 59 -6.72 6.65 -1.90
N PRO A 60 -7.95 7.03 -2.30
CA PRO A 60 -9.26 6.54 -1.82
C PRO A 60 -9.48 5.04 -2.06
N ARG A 61 -10.41 4.42 -1.32
CA ARG A 61 -10.76 2.98 -1.40
C ARG A 61 -11.91 2.68 -2.37
N ASP A 62 -12.17 3.58 -3.30
CA ASP A 62 -13.24 3.53 -4.31
C ASP A 62 -12.97 2.50 -5.44
N GLN A 63 -11.71 2.34 -5.86
CA GLN A 63 -11.36 1.51 -7.02
C GLN A 63 -10.96 0.09 -6.63
N VAL A 64 -11.96 -0.75 -6.37
CA VAL A 64 -11.79 -2.20 -6.21
C VAL A 64 -11.82 -2.86 -7.59
N LYS A 65 -10.79 -3.64 -7.93
CA LYS A 65 -10.69 -4.32 -9.25
C LYS A 65 -11.21 -5.75 -9.23
N GLY A 66 -11.20 -6.37 -8.06
CA GLY A 66 -11.67 -7.73 -7.86
C GLY A 66 -11.37 -8.21 -6.45
N PHE A 67 -11.52 -9.51 -6.24
CA PHE A 67 -11.25 -10.17 -4.98
C PHE A 67 -10.45 -11.45 -5.21
N ILE A 68 -9.50 -11.72 -4.30
CA ILE A 68 -8.74 -12.98 -4.28
C ILE A 68 -8.84 -13.52 -2.86
N GLN A 69 -9.39 -14.72 -2.70
CA GLN A 69 -9.55 -15.38 -1.39
C GLN A 69 -10.21 -14.48 -0.32
N GLY A 70 -11.20 -13.68 -0.73
CA GLY A 70 -11.92 -12.78 0.17
C GLY A 70 -11.23 -11.44 0.47
N GLU A 71 -10.05 -11.17 -0.12
CA GLU A 71 -9.38 -9.88 0.00
C GLU A 71 -9.53 -9.03 -1.26
N PHE A 72 -9.71 -7.72 -1.08
CA PHE A 72 -9.84 -6.77 -2.17
C PHE A 72 -8.51 -6.50 -2.87
N VAL A 73 -8.57 -6.54 -4.20
CA VAL A 73 -7.45 -6.17 -5.07
C VAL A 73 -7.58 -4.71 -5.46
N PHE A 74 -6.54 -3.94 -5.15
CA PHE A 74 -6.45 -2.53 -5.47
C PHE A 74 -5.35 -2.26 -6.51
N PRO A 75 -5.51 -1.22 -7.34
CA PRO A 75 -4.43 -0.70 -8.16
C PRO A 75 -3.30 -0.16 -7.30
N ARG A 76 -2.06 -0.46 -7.68
CA ARG A 76 -0.85 0.03 -7.00
C ARG A 76 -0.70 1.55 -7.09
N SER A 77 -1.31 2.19 -8.09
CA SER A 77 -1.37 3.65 -8.24
C SER A 77 -2.17 4.35 -7.12
N ARG A 78 -3.07 3.64 -6.43
CA ARG A 78 -3.82 4.18 -5.28
C ARG A 78 -3.14 3.91 -3.93
N VAL A 79 -1.97 3.28 -3.94
CA VAL A 79 -1.16 3.08 -2.75
C VAL A 79 -0.38 4.35 -2.45
N GLN A 80 -0.68 4.95 -1.32
CA GLN A 80 0.01 6.13 -0.83
C GLN A 80 1.02 5.75 0.26
N THR A 81 2.21 6.32 0.18
CA THR A 81 3.22 6.16 1.23
C THR A 81 3.01 7.21 2.31
N LEU A 82 2.73 6.75 3.52
CA LEU A 82 2.55 7.56 4.71
C LEU A 82 3.87 7.82 5.42
N ARG A 83 3.98 9.01 5.98
CA ARG A 83 5.15 9.46 6.75
C ARG A 83 4.66 10.26 7.95
N SER A 84 5.36 10.18 9.07
CA SER A 84 5.05 11.01 10.23
C SER A 84 5.33 12.48 9.94
N ALA A 85 4.71 13.37 10.73
CA ALA A 85 4.93 14.81 10.63
C ALA A 85 6.42 15.17 10.73
N ASP A 86 7.12 14.55 11.68
CA ASP A 86 8.57 14.74 11.86
C ASP A 86 9.35 14.33 10.62
N ARG A 87 8.94 13.23 9.97
CA ARG A 87 9.61 12.72 8.78
C ARG A 87 9.36 13.58 7.54
N TRP A 88 8.17 14.17 7.43
CA TRP A 88 7.86 15.19 6.41
C TRP A 88 8.73 16.44 6.60
N LYS A 89 8.88 16.90 7.84
CA LYS A 89 9.72 18.05 8.17
C LYS A 89 11.21 17.76 7.90
N ALA A 90 11.70 16.59 8.32
CA ALA A 90 13.10 16.22 8.17
C ALA A 90 13.50 15.96 6.71
N GLU A 91 12.75 15.12 5.98
CA GLU A 91 13.17 14.64 4.65
C GLU A 91 12.63 15.45 3.48
N ARG A 92 11.56 16.22 3.67
CA ARG A 92 10.89 16.97 2.59
C ARG A 92 10.77 18.45 2.88
N ARG A 93 11.30 18.92 4.03
CA ARG A 93 11.22 20.30 4.54
C ARG A 93 9.80 20.87 4.47
N ARG A 94 8.80 20.01 4.68
CA ARG A 94 7.37 20.34 4.61
C ARG A 94 6.72 20.12 5.96
N THR A 95 5.80 21.00 6.31
CA THR A 95 4.96 20.87 7.51
C THR A 95 3.59 20.34 7.07
N VAL A 96 3.10 19.30 7.76
CA VAL A 96 1.78 18.70 7.47
C VAL A 96 0.69 19.62 8.03
N LYS A 97 -0.38 19.84 7.27
CA LYS A 97 -1.53 20.60 7.74
C LYS A 97 -2.29 19.82 8.82
N PRO A 98 -2.90 20.49 9.81
CA PRO A 98 -3.64 19.82 10.87
C PRO A 98 -4.79 18.94 10.33
N ASP A 99 -5.48 19.38 9.29
CA ASP A 99 -6.61 18.64 8.68
C ASP A 99 -6.18 17.36 7.96
N GLU A 100 -4.94 17.32 7.45
CA GLU A 100 -4.37 16.18 6.72
C GLU A 100 -3.75 15.14 7.68
N LEU A 101 -3.51 15.52 8.94
CA LEU A 101 -2.90 14.64 9.94
C LEU A 101 -3.76 13.41 10.27
N THR A 102 -5.07 13.51 10.05
CA THR A 102 -6.06 12.46 10.33
C THR A 102 -6.48 11.67 9.09
N LYS A 103 -6.02 12.05 7.89
CA LYS A 103 -6.50 11.52 6.60
C LYS A 103 -5.34 11.18 5.65
N PRO A 104 -5.19 9.91 5.25
CA PRO A 104 -5.28 8.68 6.04
C PRO A 104 -4.10 8.52 7.01
N VAL A 105 -4.33 7.88 8.17
CA VAL A 105 -3.29 7.67 9.20
C VAL A 105 -3.14 6.20 9.55
N THR A 106 -1.90 5.72 9.63
CA THR A 106 -1.57 4.42 10.20
C THR A 106 -0.83 4.60 11.52
N LYS A 107 -1.28 3.90 12.56
CA LYS A 107 -0.66 3.93 13.90
C LYS A 107 0.40 2.84 13.96
N ILE A 108 1.67 3.25 13.96
CA ILE A 108 2.80 2.32 14.05
C ILE A 108 3.43 2.44 15.44
N HIS A 109 3.35 1.36 16.22
CA HIS A 109 3.97 1.29 17.54
C HIS A 109 5.36 0.64 17.48
N SER A 110 6.28 1.10 18.33
CA SER A 110 7.59 0.46 18.50
C SER A 110 7.43 -1.00 18.94
N ARG A 111 8.44 -1.85 18.70
CA ARG A 111 8.41 -3.26 19.12
C ARG A 111 8.09 -3.42 20.61
N ARG A 112 8.73 -2.59 21.46
CA ARG A 112 8.48 -2.57 22.91
C ARG A 112 7.02 -2.18 23.22
N ALA A 113 6.50 -1.14 22.58
CA ALA A 113 5.11 -0.71 22.78
C ALA A 113 4.12 -1.78 22.31
N ARG A 114 4.36 -2.44 21.17
CA ARG A 114 3.54 -3.56 20.67
C ARG A 114 3.53 -4.73 21.65
N ALA A 115 4.69 -5.12 22.19
CA ALA A 115 4.79 -6.20 23.18
C ALA A 115 4.01 -5.86 24.45
N ALA A 116 4.10 -4.62 24.93
CA ALA A 116 3.36 -4.16 26.11
C ALA A 116 1.84 -4.18 25.88
N ILE A 117 1.36 -3.74 24.72
CA ILE A 117 -0.07 -3.78 24.35
C ILE A 117 -0.55 -5.24 24.28
N ALA A 118 0.19 -6.12 23.60
CA ALA A 118 -0.16 -7.53 23.48
C ALA A 118 -0.21 -8.23 24.86
N ALA A 119 0.72 -7.93 25.76
CA ALA A 119 0.71 -8.46 27.12
C ALA A 119 -0.52 -7.99 27.92
N ARG A 120 -0.88 -6.71 27.82
CA ARG A 120 -2.09 -6.14 28.44
C ARG A 120 -3.35 -6.81 27.91
N ASP A 121 -3.45 -6.99 26.61
CA ASP A 121 -4.61 -7.63 25.97
C ASP A 121 -4.72 -9.11 26.36
N ALA A 122 -3.60 -9.83 26.46
CA ALA A 122 -3.56 -11.20 26.94
C ALA A 122 -4.02 -11.31 28.41
N ALA A 123 -3.57 -10.40 29.28
CA ALA A 123 -4.02 -10.34 30.67
C ALA A 123 -5.52 -10.06 30.76
N ARG A 124 -6.05 -9.09 29.99
CA ARG A 124 -7.48 -8.79 29.92
C ARG A 124 -8.29 -10.01 29.45
N ARG A 125 -7.82 -10.74 28.43
CA ARG A 125 -8.48 -11.96 27.95
C ARG A 125 -8.50 -13.07 29.00
N ARG A 126 -7.41 -13.28 29.74
CA ARG A 126 -7.35 -14.24 30.84
C ARG A 126 -8.31 -13.88 31.97
N ALA A 127 -8.34 -12.62 32.38
CA ALA A 127 -9.26 -12.14 33.39
C ALA A 127 -10.73 -12.28 32.95
N ALA A 128 -11.02 -11.96 31.68
CA ALA A 128 -12.36 -12.15 31.11
C ALA A 128 -12.77 -13.63 31.12
N ALA A 129 -11.89 -14.54 30.67
CA ALA A 129 -12.16 -15.98 30.68
C ALA A 129 -12.37 -16.54 32.10
N ALA A 130 -11.61 -16.08 33.08
CA ALA A 130 -11.79 -16.44 34.48
C ALA A 130 -13.14 -15.94 35.02
N ALA A 131 -13.56 -14.73 34.65
CA ALA A 131 -14.86 -14.19 35.03
C ALA A 131 -16.02 -14.96 34.37
N THR A 132 -15.91 -15.35 33.10
CA THR A 132 -16.91 -16.22 32.46
C THR A 132 -16.98 -17.60 33.11
N ALA A 133 -15.83 -18.19 33.47
CA ALA A 133 -15.80 -19.47 34.18
C ALA A 133 -16.45 -19.41 35.56
N ALA A 134 -16.24 -18.30 36.29
CA ALA A 134 -16.91 -18.06 37.57
C ALA A 134 -18.43 -17.88 37.41
N ALA A 135 -18.86 -17.19 36.35
CA ALA A 135 -20.29 -17.02 36.04
C ALA A 135 -20.98 -18.32 35.60
N SER A 136 -20.26 -19.23 34.93
CA SER A 136 -20.79 -20.54 34.54
C SER A 136 -20.73 -21.60 35.64
N GLY A 137 -20.01 -21.33 36.74
CA GLY A 137 -19.80 -22.25 37.86
C GLY A 137 -20.89 -22.23 38.94
N VAL A 138 -21.97 -21.47 38.73
CA VAL A 138 -23.09 -21.35 39.68
C VAL A 138 -24.35 -21.97 39.07
N ASN A 139 -24.44 -23.29 39.07
CA ASN A 139 -25.70 -24.04 39.11
C ASN A 139 -25.40 -25.52 39.44
N ALA A 140 -25.04 -25.78 40.69
CA ALA A 140 -25.05 -27.10 41.30
C ALA A 140 -25.47 -26.95 42.76
#